data_AF-A0AAE0QNU4-F1
#
_entry.id   AF-A0AAE0QNU4-F1
#
_cell.length_a   1.000
_cell.length_b   1.000
_cell.length_c   1.000
_cell.angle_alpha   90.00
_cell.angle_beta   90.00
_cell.angle_gamma   90.00
#
_symmetry.space_group_name_H-M   'P 1'
#
loop_
_entity.id
_entity.type
_entity.pdbx_description
1 polymer ?
#
loop_
_entity_poly.entity_id
_entity_poly.type
_entity_poly.pdbx_seq_one_letter_code
_entity_poly.pdbx_strand_id
1 'polypeptide(L)'
;YDDVCPASGSAALSDAALWSVALQDAAVLKCLAVDLFLLVLFSVQHSLLAWTPVKHVCQSVLGVLNRAMYCFTTALALQLLMRYWQPVTSAPCLWSVCNAPWDIWFPLICFTVHFLCWAVICSILLIFDYAELLGLKQVYYECLGLGDPLSLKSTRAQRLYAHLRHPVCVELLLVLWFLPTLSVDRCVFAMYLTLYLALGHSLDAEDCMYLSAQLHSKMQLFSTSAGGDTHTHSNNNNNENERKLD
;
A
#
# COMPACT_ATOMS: atom_id res chain seq x y z
N TYR A 1 17.91 34.91 -28.01
CA TYR A 1 19.29 35.41 -28.01
C TYR A 1 19.65 35.60 -26.54
N ASP A 2 20.14 34.64 -25.78
CA ASP A 2 20.61 33.27 -26.03
C ASP A 2 20.36 32.50 -24.71
N ASP A 3 19.45 31.52 -24.71
CA ASP A 3 19.35 30.56 -23.60
C ASP A 3 20.38 29.45 -23.85
N VAL A 4 21.63 29.77 -23.55
CA VAL A 4 22.71 28.79 -23.45
C VAL A 4 22.42 27.94 -22.21
N CYS A 5 21.95 26.71 -22.45
CA CYS A 5 21.91 25.65 -21.46
C CYS A 5 23.32 25.50 -20.84
N PRO A 6 23.54 25.84 -19.56
CA PRO A 6 24.87 25.76 -18.98
C PRO A 6 25.22 24.28 -18.78
N ALA A 7 26.51 23.96 -18.97
CA ALA A 7 27.07 22.63 -18.82
C ALA A 7 26.55 21.94 -17.55
N SER A 8 26.10 20.67 -17.70
CA SER A 8 25.36 19.91 -16.68
C SER A 8 26.02 19.84 -15.30
N GLY A 9 27.34 20.03 -15.22
CA GLY A 9 28.07 20.10 -13.95
C GLY A 9 27.87 21.40 -13.15
N SER A 10 27.61 22.53 -13.81
CA SER A 10 27.35 23.83 -13.15
C SER A 10 25.90 24.01 -12.71
N ALA A 11 24.96 23.43 -13.46
CA ALA A 11 23.54 23.40 -13.11
C ALA A 11 23.29 22.57 -11.84
N ALA A 12 23.88 21.38 -11.73
CA ALA A 12 23.70 20.51 -10.56
C ALA A 12 24.24 21.11 -9.25
N LEU A 13 25.36 21.86 -9.31
CA LEU A 13 25.91 22.57 -8.15
C LEU A 13 25.04 23.77 -7.75
N SER A 14 24.49 24.48 -8.74
CA SER A 14 23.53 25.58 -8.52
C SER A 14 22.22 25.06 -7.91
N ASP A 15 21.71 23.93 -8.41
CA ASP A 15 20.50 23.30 -7.91
C ASP A 15 20.71 22.82 -6.48
N ALA A 16 21.80 22.10 -6.19
CA ALA A 16 22.12 21.66 -4.83
C ALA A 16 22.24 22.83 -3.83
N ALA A 17 22.80 23.97 -4.26
CA ALA A 17 22.87 25.18 -3.45
C ALA A 17 21.47 25.80 -3.24
N LEU A 18 20.63 25.87 -4.27
CA LEU A 18 19.22 26.29 -4.19
C LEU A 18 18.40 25.42 -3.23
N TRP A 19 18.57 24.10 -3.30
CA TRP A 19 17.95 23.15 -2.38
C TRP A 19 18.42 23.36 -0.94
N SER A 20 19.71 23.61 -0.73
CA SER A 20 20.26 23.84 0.61
C SER A 20 19.69 25.11 1.26
N VAL A 21 19.50 26.17 0.47
CA VAL A 21 18.89 27.44 0.93
C VAL A 21 17.39 27.25 1.17
N ALA A 22 16.68 26.58 0.27
CA ALA A 22 15.25 26.31 0.41
C ALA A 22 14.93 25.42 1.62
N LEU A 23 15.77 24.42 1.93
CA LEU A 23 15.60 23.54 3.08
C LEU A 23 15.99 24.20 4.41
N GLN A 24 16.79 25.27 4.38
CA GLN A 24 17.12 26.07 5.57
C GLN A 24 16.08 27.16 5.86
N ASP A 25 15.15 27.41 4.94
CA ASP A 25 14.06 28.35 5.17
C ASP A 25 13.11 27.83 6.26
N ALA A 26 12.98 28.61 7.33
CA ALA A 26 12.09 28.30 8.43
C ALA A 26 10.62 28.17 7.99
N ALA A 27 10.21 28.85 6.91
CA ALA A 27 8.87 28.71 6.35
C ALA A 27 8.65 27.33 5.74
N VAL A 28 9.61 26.82 4.97
CA VAL A 28 9.55 25.48 4.34
C VAL A 28 9.54 24.40 5.40
N LEU A 29 10.44 24.50 6.39
CA LEU A 29 10.50 23.52 7.48
C LEU A 29 9.20 23.51 8.31
N LYS A 30 8.59 24.68 8.53
CA LYS A 30 7.32 24.79 9.24
C LYS A 30 6.18 24.12 8.46
N CYS A 31 6.05 24.39 7.17
CA CYS A 31 5.04 23.73 6.32
C CYS A 31 5.21 22.20 6.37
N LEU A 32 6.45 21.73 6.20
CA LEU A 32 6.74 20.30 6.22
C LEU A 32 6.45 19.65 7.58
N ALA A 33 6.76 20.34 8.68
CA ALA A 33 6.46 19.87 10.02
C ALA A 33 4.94 19.78 10.26
N VAL A 34 4.16 20.73 9.75
CA VAL A 34 2.69 20.69 9.82
C VAL A 34 2.15 19.52 8.99
N ASP A 35 2.62 19.32 7.77
CA ASP A 35 2.20 18.22 6.91
C ASP A 35 2.55 16.85 7.51
N LEU A 36 3.75 16.71 8.07
CA LEU A 36 4.17 15.51 8.80
C LEU A 36 3.31 15.28 10.06
N PHE A 37 3.02 16.33 10.83
CA PHE A 37 2.14 16.22 11.99
C PHE A 37 0.73 15.77 11.58
N LEU A 38 0.17 16.33 10.52
CA LEU A 38 -1.13 15.94 9.98
C LEU A 38 -1.12 14.47 9.52
N LEU A 39 -0.06 14.04 8.85
CA LEU A 39 0.14 12.64 8.41
C LEU A 39 0.22 11.65 9.58
N VAL A 40 0.96 12.02 10.64
CA VAL A 40 1.05 11.22 11.86
C VAL A 40 -0.28 11.21 12.60
N LEU A 41 -0.97 12.34 12.70
CA LEU A 41 -2.28 12.42 13.33
C LEU A 41 -3.27 11.48 12.64
N PHE A 42 -3.30 11.48 11.31
CA PHE A 42 -4.13 10.58 10.51
C PHE A 42 -3.76 9.10 10.74
N SER A 43 -2.48 8.73 10.61
CA SER A 43 -2.05 7.33 10.75
C SER A 43 -2.28 6.81 12.17
N VAL A 44 -1.94 7.60 13.18
CA VAL A 44 -2.12 7.25 14.59
C VAL A 44 -3.60 7.11 14.90
N GLN A 45 -4.46 8.03 14.46
CA GLN A 45 -5.91 7.88 14.63
C GLN A 45 -6.43 6.59 13.99
N HIS A 46 -6.03 6.31 12.74
CA HIS A 46 -6.47 5.12 12.02
C HIS A 46 -5.98 3.83 12.69
N SER A 47 -4.69 3.74 13.00
CA SER A 47 -4.06 2.56 13.60
C SER A 47 -4.51 2.33 15.05
N LEU A 48 -4.67 3.38 15.86
CA LEU A 48 -5.16 3.24 17.24
C LEU A 48 -6.56 2.68 17.29
N LEU A 49 -7.46 3.15 16.42
CA LEU A 49 -8.82 2.64 16.36
C LEU A 49 -8.89 1.21 15.79
N ALA A 50 -7.91 0.81 14.97
CA ALA A 50 -7.76 -0.56 14.49
C ALA A 50 -7.14 -1.50 15.53
N TRP A 51 -6.46 -0.96 16.55
CA TRP A 51 -5.75 -1.73 17.56
C TRP A 51 -6.74 -2.51 18.44
N THR A 52 -6.50 -3.82 18.59
CA THR A 52 -7.37 -4.79 19.28
C THR A 52 -7.92 -4.34 20.64
N PRO A 53 -7.13 -3.78 21.59
CA PRO A 53 -7.66 -3.36 22.88
C PRO A 53 -8.62 -2.17 22.77
N VAL A 54 -8.28 -1.16 21.97
CA VAL A 54 -9.14 0.01 21.74
C VAL A 54 -10.40 -0.39 21.00
N LYS A 55 -10.26 -1.25 19.98
CA LYS A 55 -11.37 -1.81 19.23
C LYS A 55 -12.34 -2.56 20.14
N HIS A 56 -11.86 -3.37 21.08
CA HIS A 56 -12.72 -4.07 22.04
C HIS A 56 -13.52 -3.12 22.95
N VAL A 57 -12.88 -2.08 23.46
CA VAL A 57 -13.55 -1.05 24.28
C VAL A 57 -14.60 -0.32 23.44
N CYS A 58 -14.23 0.10 22.23
CA CYS A 58 -15.11 0.85 21.34
C CYS A 58 -16.31 -0.01 20.88
N GLN A 59 -16.09 -1.30 20.60
CA GLN A 59 -17.15 -2.28 20.35
C GLN A 59 -18.04 -2.50 21.57
N SER A 60 -17.50 -2.51 22.79
CA SER A 60 -18.30 -2.63 24.00
C SER A 60 -19.23 -1.44 24.24
N VAL A 61 -18.85 -0.24 23.77
CA VAL A 61 -19.64 0.99 23.96
C VAL A 61 -20.61 1.24 22.80
N LEU A 62 -20.15 1.05 21.57
CA LEU A 62 -20.89 1.41 20.35
C LEU A 62 -21.55 0.22 19.66
N GLY A 63 -21.19 -1.01 20.03
CA GLY A 63 -21.66 -2.24 19.41
C GLY A 63 -21.50 -2.21 17.90
N VAL A 64 -22.65 -2.29 17.22
CA VAL A 64 -22.81 -2.33 15.77
C VAL A 64 -22.32 -1.05 15.09
N LEU A 65 -22.39 0.09 15.78
CA LEU A 65 -22.01 1.39 15.22
C LEU A 65 -20.48 1.59 15.19
N ASN A 66 -19.70 0.72 15.83
CA ASN A 66 -18.25 0.85 15.92
C ASN A 66 -17.58 1.01 14.53
N ARG A 67 -18.03 0.25 13.53
CA ARG A 67 -17.47 0.34 12.16
C ARG A 67 -17.80 1.67 11.48
N ALA A 68 -19.02 2.16 11.64
CA ALA A 68 -19.42 3.45 11.09
C ALA A 68 -18.66 4.60 11.75
N MET A 69 -18.51 4.56 13.07
CA MET A 69 -17.70 5.54 13.81
C MET A 69 -16.23 5.50 13.42
N TYR A 70 -15.68 4.30 13.21
CA TYR A 70 -14.33 4.13 12.67
C TYR A 70 -14.17 4.81 11.31
N CYS A 71 -15.06 4.50 10.37
CA CYS A 71 -15.01 5.06 9.02
C CYS A 71 -15.21 6.58 9.03
N PHE A 72 -16.17 7.08 9.83
CA PHE A 72 -16.47 8.50 9.94
C PHE A 72 -15.30 9.30 10.53
N THR A 73 -14.73 8.84 11.65
CA THR A 73 -13.60 9.52 12.29
C THR A 73 -12.34 9.49 11.43
N THR A 74 -12.10 8.38 10.71
CA THR A 74 -11.01 8.29 9.73
C THR A 74 -11.23 9.24 8.55
N ALA A 75 -12.45 9.31 8.01
CA ALA A 75 -12.79 10.24 6.94
C ALA A 75 -12.63 11.70 7.39
N LEU A 76 -13.00 12.01 8.64
CA LEU A 76 -12.81 13.34 9.22
C LEU A 76 -11.33 13.67 9.38
N ALA A 77 -10.51 12.75 9.89
CA ALA A 77 -9.06 12.95 10.00
C ALA A 77 -8.41 13.18 8.63
N LEU A 78 -8.83 12.42 7.61
CA LEU A 78 -8.39 12.61 6.23
C LEU A 78 -8.85 13.97 5.67
N GLN A 79 -10.08 14.40 5.98
CA GLN A 79 -10.58 15.71 5.56
C GLN A 79 -9.79 16.86 6.20
N LEU A 80 -9.41 16.73 7.47
CA LEU A 80 -8.54 17.68 8.16
C LEU A 80 -7.15 17.73 7.52
N LEU A 81 -6.57 16.55 7.20
CA LEU A 81 -5.31 16.44 6.47
C LEU A 81 -5.39 17.22 5.14
N MET A 82 -6.42 16.97 4.33
CA MET A 82 -6.60 17.65 3.03
C MET A 82 -6.83 19.16 3.18
N ARG A 83 -7.53 19.60 4.25
CA ARG A 83 -7.89 21.01 4.45
C ARG A 83 -6.74 21.85 4.97
N TYR A 84 -5.91 21.28 5.85
CA TYR A 84 -4.80 21.98 6.50
C TYR A 84 -3.44 21.69 5.86
N TRP A 85 -3.41 20.92 4.76
CA TRP A 85 -2.21 20.68 3.97
C TRP A 85 -1.58 22.00 3.49
N GLN A 86 -0.28 22.16 3.72
CA GLN A 86 0.45 23.38 3.36
C GLN A 86 1.34 23.13 2.15
N PRO A 87 0.94 23.54 0.92
CA PRO A 87 1.78 23.35 -0.24
C PRO A 87 3.08 24.15 -0.10
N VAL A 88 4.21 23.48 -0.30
CA VAL A 88 5.54 24.10 -0.25
C VAL A 88 5.83 24.74 -1.60
N THR A 89 5.50 26.02 -1.75
CA THR A 89 5.72 26.78 -3.00
C THR A 89 7.10 27.43 -3.10
N SER A 90 7.82 27.56 -1.97
CA SER A 90 9.13 28.22 -1.92
C SER A 90 10.30 27.32 -2.35
N ALA A 91 10.09 26.01 -2.43
CA ALA A 91 11.11 25.06 -2.88
C ALA A 91 10.96 24.78 -4.39
N PRO A 92 12.07 24.58 -5.13
CA PRO A 92 11.98 24.11 -6.51
C PRO A 92 11.27 22.75 -6.57
N CYS A 93 10.67 22.41 -7.72
CA CYS A 93 10.08 21.09 -7.93
C CYS A 93 11.20 20.04 -8.11
N LEU A 94 11.01 18.82 -7.59
CA LEU A 94 11.98 17.72 -7.75
C LEU A 94 12.16 17.34 -9.22
N TRP A 95 11.06 17.37 -9.97
CA TRP A 95 11.09 17.31 -11.42
C TRP A 95 9.92 18.10 -12.03
N SER A 96 10.13 18.61 -13.23
CA SER A 96 9.09 19.20 -14.07
C SER A 96 9.47 18.97 -15.53
N VAL A 97 8.54 18.49 -16.33
CA VAL A 97 8.77 18.21 -17.75
C VAL A 97 8.52 19.51 -18.54
N CYS A 98 9.56 20.33 -18.73
CA CYS A 98 9.44 21.63 -19.41
C CYS A 98 9.84 21.61 -20.89
N ASN A 99 10.00 20.43 -21.50
CA ASN A 99 10.45 20.31 -22.89
C ASN A 99 9.26 20.19 -23.84
N ALA A 100 9.09 21.14 -24.77
CA ALA A 100 8.10 21.01 -25.85
C ALA A 100 8.47 19.85 -26.80
N PRO A 101 7.53 19.00 -27.25
CA PRO A 101 6.07 19.03 -27.01
C PRO A 101 5.60 18.23 -25.77
N TRP A 102 6.52 17.59 -25.04
CA TRP A 102 6.22 16.70 -23.91
C TRP A 102 5.52 17.39 -22.74
N ASP A 103 5.65 18.72 -22.63
CA ASP A 103 4.92 19.56 -21.68
C ASP A 103 3.39 19.37 -21.73
N ILE A 104 2.82 19.03 -22.90
CA ILE A 104 1.36 18.79 -23.04
C ILE A 104 1.02 17.30 -22.94
N TRP A 105 1.79 16.44 -23.61
CA TRP A 105 1.48 15.02 -23.70
C TRP A 105 1.68 14.28 -22.37
N PHE A 106 2.70 14.65 -21.60
CA PHE A 106 3.01 13.96 -20.36
C PHE A 106 1.94 14.19 -19.27
N PRO A 107 1.49 15.42 -18.98
CA PRO A 107 0.37 15.63 -18.06
C PRO A 107 -0.93 14.96 -18.49
N LEU A 108 -1.20 14.89 -19.81
CA LEU A 108 -2.38 14.20 -20.33
C LEU A 108 -2.33 12.70 -20.06
N ILE A 109 -1.17 12.05 -20.23
CA ILE A 109 -0.97 10.65 -19.89
C ILE A 109 -1.14 10.44 -18.38
N CYS A 110 -0.51 11.28 -17.55
CA CYS A 110 -0.67 11.24 -16.09
C CYS A 110 -2.13 11.35 -15.67
N PHE A 111 -2.87 12.31 -16.24
CA PHE A 111 -4.30 12.50 -15.97
C PHE A 111 -5.13 11.29 -16.38
N THR A 112 -4.86 10.71 -17.57
CA THR A 112 -5.59 9.55 -18.07
C THR A 112 -5.37 8.33 -17.18
N VAL A 113 -4.12 8.08 -16.78
CA VAL A 113 -3.77 7.00 -15.83
C VAL A 113 -4.45 7.23 -14.48
N HIS A 114 -4.39 8.46 -13.95
CA HIS A 114 -5.07 8.82 -12.70
C HIS A 114 -6.58 8.57 -12.77
N PHE A 115 -7.22 9.02 -13.85
CA PHE A 115 -8.64 8.82 -14.05
C PHE A 115 -9.00 7.33 -14.10
N LEU A 116 -8.20 6.53 -14.82
CA LEU A 116 -8.39 5.09 -14.90
C LEU A 116 -8.23 4.41 -13.52
N CYS A 117 -7.20 4.77 -12.75
CA CYS A 117 -7.00 4.26 -11.39
C CYS A 117 -8.20 4.58 -10.50
N TRP A 118 -8.65 5.84 -10.48
CA TRP A 118 -9.83 6.23 -9.69
C TRP A 118 -11.11 5.52 -10.14
N ALA A 119 -11.30 5.35 -11.45
CA ALA A 119 -12.45 4.61 -11.97
C ALA A 119 -12.46 3.15 -11.51
N VAL A 120 -11.29 2.49 -11.51
CA VAL A 120 -11.17 1.10 -11.01
C VAL A 120 -11.40 1.03 -9.50
N ILE A 121 -10.78 1.92 -8.71
CA ILE A 121 -11.01 1.99 -7.25
C ILE A 121 -12.50 2.18 -6.95
N CYS A 122 -13.16 3.14 -7.62
CA CYS A 122 -14.59 3.38 -7.45
C CYS A 122 -15.45 2.18 -7.86
N SER A 123 -15.10 1.51 -8.96
CA SER A 123 -15.78 0.28 -9.40
C SER A 123 -15.69 -0.82 -8.35
N ILE A 124 -14.50 -1.01 -7.76
CA ILE A 124 -14.27 -1.96 -6.66
C ILE A 124 -15.10 -1.56 -5.43
N LEU A 125 -15.16 -0.28 -5.06
CA LEU A 125 -15.98 0.19 -3.94
C LEU A 125 -17.47 -0.07 -4.15
N LEU A 126 -17.97 0.12 -5.38
CA LEU A 126 -19.36 -0.17 -5.72
C LEU A 126 -19.66 -1.67 -5.68
N ILE A 127 -18.75 -2.50 -6.20
CA ILE A 127 -18.94 -3.97 -6.21
C ILE A 127 -18.98 -4.55 -4.79
N PHE A 128 -18.28 -3.90 -3.86
CA PHE A 128 -18.19 -4.33 -2.47
C PHE A 128 -19.28 -3.79 -1.55
N ASP A 129 -20.30 -3.13 -2.11
CA ASP A 129 -21.41 -2.52 -1.39
C ASP A 129 -20.89 -1.48 -0.39
N TYR A 130 -20.84 -0.22 -0.83
CA TYR A 130 -20.35 0.91 -0.04
C TYR A 130 -21.00 1.00 1.36
N ALA A 131 -22.29 0.65 1.47
CA ALA A 131 -23.00 0.65 2.75
C ALA A 131 -22.50 -0.43 3.71
N GLU A 132 -21.99 -1.56 3.18
CA GLU A 132 -21.35 -2.60 3.97
C GLU A 132 -19.96 -2.17 4.42
N LEU A 133 -19.20 -1.49 3.56
CA LEU A 133 -17.88 -0.92 3.89
C LEU A 133 -17.97 0.11 5.02
N LEU A 134 -18.96 1.00 4.97
CA LEU A 134 -19.25 1.98 6.02
C LEU A 134 -19.84 1.38 7.31
N GLY A 135 -20.30 0.14 7.28
CA GLY A 135 -21.01 -0.48 8.41
C GLY A 135 -22.47 -0.05 8.57
N LEU A 136 -23.03 0.70 7.61
CA LEU A 136 -24.45 1.09 7.61
C LEU A 136 -25.36 -0.14 7.50
N LYS A 137 -24.93 -1.15 6.74
CA LYS A 137 -25.64 -2.42 6.61
C LYS A 137 -25.69 -3.21 7.92
N GLN A 138 -24.64 -3.11 8.75
CA GLN A 138 -24.61 -3.75 10.06
C GLN A 138 -25.65 -3.12 10.98
N VAL A 139 -25.72 -1.78 11.00
CA VAL A 139 -26.75 -1.05 11.75
C VAL A 139 -28.15 -1.38 11.26
N TYR A 140 -28.36 -1.44 9.94
CA TYR A 140 -29.65 -1.79 9.36
C TYR A 140 -30.10 -3.23 9.74
N TYR A 141 -29.21 -4.21 9.62
CA TYR A 141 -29.53 -5.62 9.94
C TYR A 141 -29.82 -5.83 11.42
N GLU A 142 -29.13 -5.10 12.30
CA GLU A 142 -29.37 -5.14 13.74
C GLU A 142 -30.69 -4.45 14.12
N CYS A 143 -31.04 -3.34 13.49
CA CYS A 143 -32.37 -2.73 13.62
C CYS A 143 -33.51 -3.65 13.16
N LEU A 144 -33.25 -4.55 12.19
CA LEU A 144 -34.21 -5.56 11.74
C LEU A 144 -34.13 -6.89 12.53
N GLY A 145 -33.18 -7.03 13.48
CA GLY A 145 -32.99 -8.25 14.27
C GLY A 145 -32.44 -9.45 13.50
N LEU A 146 -31.75 -9.22 12.37
CA LEU A 146 -31.24 -10.27 11.46
C LEU A 146 -29.80 -10.74 11.79
N GLY A 147 -29.12 -10.12 12.76
CA GLY A 147 -27.74 -10.44 13.14
C GLY A 147 -26.67 -9.91 12.17
N ASP A 148 -25.39 -10.24 12.42
CA ASP A 148 -24.24 -9.62 11.73
C ASP A 148 -24.09 -10.05 10.25
N PRO A 149 -24.24 -9.15 9.27
CA PRO A 149 -24.25 -9.47 7.84
C PRO A 149 -22.92 -10.05 7.30
N LEU A 150 -21.80 -9.85 8.00
CA LEU A 150 -20.50 -10.41 7.59
C LEU A 150 -20.38 -11.92 7.83
N SER A 151 -21.05 -12.43 8.86
CA SER A 151 -21.02 -13.87 9.21
C SER A 151 -21.77 -14.75 8.20
N LEU A 152 -22.65 -14.14 7.39
CA LEU A 152 -23.48 -14.79 6.38
C LEU A 152 -22.80 -14.89 5.00
N LYS A 153 -21.62 -14.29 4.80
CA LYS A 153 -20.93 -14.32 3.49
C LYS A 153 -20.12 -15.60 3.29
N SER A 154 -20.31 -16.22 2.13
CA SER A 154 -19.55 -17.39 1.66
C SER A 154 -18.04 -17.13 1.66
N THR A 155 -17.25 -18.18 1.95
CA THR A 155 -15.77 -18.19 1.85
C THR A 155 -15.24 -17.68 0.51
N ARG A 156 -15.97 -17.87 -0.60
CA ARG A 156 -15.60 -17.28 -1.91
C ARG A 156 -15.61 -15.76 -1.90
N ALA A 157 -16.57 -15.13 -1.22
CA ALA A 157 -16.65 -13.68 -1.11
C ALA A 157 -15.49 -13.14 -0.28
N GLN A 158 -15.15 -13.80 0.84
CA GLN A 158 -14.00 -13.42 1.68
C GLN A 158 -12.68 -13.50 0.90
N ARG A 159 -12.49 -14.53 0.08
CA ARG A 159 -11.31 -14.64 -0.81
C ARG A 159 -11.26 -13.51 -1.85
N LEU A 160 -12.41 -13.14 -2.42
CA LEU A 160 -12.50 -12.00 -3.35
C LEU A 160 -12.15 -10.67 -2.65
N TYR A 161 -12.59 -10.48 -1.40
CA TYR A 161 -12.21 -9.33 -0.55
C TYR A 161 -10.70 -9.26 -0.31
N ALA A 162 -10.06 -10.40 0.02
CA ALA A 162 -8.61 -10.43 0.23
C ALA A 162 -7.84 -10.07 -1.05
N HIS A 163 -8.21 -10.67 -2.19
CA HIS A 163 -7.56 -10.41 -3.47
C HIS A 163 -7.69 -8.96 -3.92
N LEU A 164 -8.86 -8.32 -3.77
CA LEU A 164 -9.07 -6.95 -4.22
C LEU A 164 -8.42 -5.89 -3.30
N ARG A 165 -7.87 -6.29 -2.15
CA ARG A 165 -7.08 -5.40 -1.29
C ARG A 165 -5.73 -5.04 -1.92
N HIS A 166 -5.08 -6.00 -2.56
CA HIS A 166 -3.80 -5.82 -3.25
C HIS A 166 -3.85 -4.85 -4.46
N PRO A 167 -4.78 -4.98 -5.43
CA PRO A 167 -4.86 -4.07 -6.58
C PRO A 167 -5.18 -2.64 -6.14
N VAL A 168 -6.05 -2.45 -5.14
CA VAL A 168 -6.33 -1.10 -4.61
C VAL A 168 -5.06 -0.46 -4.00
N CYS A 169 -4.23 -1.22 -3.29
CA CYS A 169 -2.94 -0.71 -2.80
C CYS A 169 -2.01 -0.30 -3.94
N VAL A 170 -1.92 -1.11 -5.00
CA VAL A 170 -1.09 -0.80 -6.18
C VAL A 170 -1.61 0.42 -6.94
N GLU A 171 -2.92 0.54 -7.11
CA GLU A 171 -3.57 1.69 -7.76
C GLU A 171 -3.35 2.99 -6.97
N LEU A 172 -3.44 2.94 -5.64
CA LEU A 172 -3.13 4.09 -4.78
C LEU A 172 -1.66 4.50 -4.87
N LEU A 173 -0.73 3.53 -4.89
CA LEU A 173 0.69 3.83 -5.12
C LEU A 173 0.94 4.48 -6.48
N LEU A 174 0.27 3.99 -7.52
CA LEU A 174 0.39 4.57 -8.86
C LEU A 174 -0.11 6.03 -8.87
N VAL A 175 -1.24 6.32 -8.24
CA VAL A 175 -1.77 7.70 -8.10
C VAL A 175 -0.84 8.59 -7.27
N LEU A 176 -0.20 8.05 -6.23
CA LEU A 176 0.73 8.83 -5.39
C LEU A 176 1.99 9.26 -6.13
N TRP A 177 2.54 8.39 -6.97
CA TRP A 177 3.83 8.59 -7.61
C TRP A 177 3.76 9.15 -9.02
N PHE A 178 2.68 8.88 -9.77
CA PHE A 178 2.61 9.18 -11.20
C PHE A 178 2.15 10.61 -11.52
N LEU A 179 2.86 11.61 -10.99
CA LEU A 179 2.50 13.03 -11.12
C LEU A 179 3.36 13.76 -12.17
N PRO A 180 2.76 14.68 -12.95
CA PRO A 180 3.50 15.44 -13.97
C PRO A 180 4.54 16.39 -13.37
N THR A 181 4.25 16.91 -12.18
CA THR A 181 5.15 17.74 -11.38
C THR A 181 5.17 17.19 -9.96
N LEU A 182 6.37 16.97 -9.43
CA LEU A 182 6.56 16.37 -8.10
C LEU A 182 7.22 17.41 -7.20
N SER A 183 6.42 18.04 -6.33
CA SER A 183 6.90 18.96 -5.31
C SER A 183 7.43 18.20 -4.08
N VAL A 184 8.17 18.88 -3.20
CA VAL A 184 8.75 18.27 -1.99
C VAL A 184 7.67 17.75 -1.05
N ASP A 185 6.60 18.53 -0.82
CA ASP A 185 5.48 18.13 0.03
C ASP A 185 4.80 16.86 -0.50
N ARG A 186 4.60 16.78 -1.83
CA ARG A 186 4.03 15.60 -2.49
C ARG A 186 4.94 14.40 -2.41
N CYS A 187 6.26 14.58 -2.53
CA CYS A 187 7.23 13.52 -2.36
C CYS A 187 7.17 12.93 -0.94
N VAL A 188 7.16 13.79 0.08
CA VAL A 188 7.08 13.35 1.49
C VAL A 188 5.74 12.66 1.76
N PHE A 189 4.65 13.19 1.22
CA PHE A 189 3.33 12.56 1.27
C PHE A 189 3.32 11.16 0.64
N ALA A 190 3.85 11.04 -0.59
CA ALA A 190 3.91 9.79 -1.33
C ALA A 190 4.79 8.75 -0.64
N MET A 191 5.97 9.14 -0.17
CA MET A 191 6.88 8.27 0.59
C MET A 191 6.25 7.79 1.89
N TYR A 192 5.65 8.69 2.66
CA TYR A 192 5.01 8.36 3.92
C TYR A 192 3.84 7.39 3.72
N LEU A 193 2.93 7.67 2.78
CA LEU A 193 1.82 6.78 2.50
C LEU A 193 2.27 5.45 1.89
N THR A 194 3.33 5.44 1.08
CA THR A 194 3.92 4.20 0.57
C THR A 194 4.43 3.34 1.72
N LEU A 195 5.18 3.92 2.65
CA LEU A 195 5.67 3.22 3.84
C LEU A 195 4.50 2.74 4.71
N TYR A 196 3.49 3.59 4.92
CA TYR A 196 2.32 3.25 5.70
C TYR A 196 1.52 2.10 5.08
N LEU A 197 1.29 2.13 3.77
CA LEU A 197 0.66 1.02 3.03
C LEU A 197 1.52 -0.25 3.08
N ALA A 198 2.84 -0.11 2.93
CA ALA A 198 3.76 -1.23 3.01
C ALA A 198 3.78 -1.86 4.40
N LEU A 199 3.70 -1.08 5.48
CA LEU A 199 3.61 -1.57 6.86
C LEU A 199 2.23 -2.11 7.21
N GLY A 200 1.16 -1.56 6.63
CA GLY A 200 -0.19 -2.09 6.79
C GLY A 200 -0.44 -3.36 5.98
N HIS A 201 0.36 -3.61 4.96
CA HIS A 201 0.24 -4.76 4.06
C HIS A 201 1.29 -5.85 4.30
N SER A 202 2.52 -5.47 4.63
CA SER A 202 3.55 -6.39 5.12
C SER A 202 3.35 -6.56 6.62
N LEU A 203 3.30 -7.82 7.06
CA LEU A 203 3.40 -8.28 8.44
C LEU A 203 2.07 -8.51 9.16
N ASP A 204 1.40 -9.61 8.82
CA ASP A 204 1.23 -10.60 9.89
C ASP A 204 2.60 -11.24 10.13
N ALA A 205 3.17 -11.05 11.33
CA ALA A 205 4.44 -11.68 11.70
C ALA A 205 4.38 -13.21 11.55
N GLU A 206 3.18 -13.77 11.65
CA GLU A 206 2.86 -15.18 11.39
C GLU A 206 3.02 -15.57 9.91
N ASP A 207 2.64 -14.70 8.97
CA ASP A 207 2.80 -14.94 7.52
C ASP A 207 4.27 -14.91 7.09
N CYS A 208 5.07 -14.01 7.68
CA CYS A 208 6.51 -13.96 7.42
C CYS A 208 7.23 -15.21 7.92
N MET A 209 6.86 -15.68 9.12
CA MET A 209 7.38 -16.94 9.68
C MET A 209 6.94 -18.14 8.84
N TYR A 210 5.67 -18.20 8.44
CA TYR A 210 5.13 -19.25 7.57
C TYR A 210 5.85 -19.31 6.21
N LEU A 211 6.05 -18.16 5.57
CA LEU A 211 6.73 -18.07 4.27
C LEU A 211 8.21 -18.48 4.38
N SER A 212 8.88 -18.11 5.48
CA SER A 212 10.26 -18.55 5.74
C SER A 212 10.37 -20.06 5.93
N ALA A 213 9.42 -20.65 6.67
CA ALA A 213 9.37 -22.10 6.89
C ALA A 213 9.09 -22.85 5.59
N GLN A 214 8.19 -22.33 4.76
CA GLN A 214 7.84 -22.92 3.47
C GLN A 214 9.00 -22.84 2.47
N LEU A 215 9.74 -21.73 2.46
CA LEU A 215 10.95 -21.56 1.64
C LEU A 215 12.06 -22.52 2.07
N HIS A 216 12.26 -22.70 3.38
CA HIS A 216 13.25 -23.62 3.93
C HIS A 216 12.94 -25.09 3.55
N SER A 217 11.68 -25.51 3.67
CA SER A 217 11.25 -26.85 3.21
C SER A 217 11.48 -27.05 1.71
N LYS A 218 11.24 -26.04 0.88
CA LYS A 218 11.48 -26.12 -0.58
C LYS A 218 12.97 -26.20 -0.91
N MET A 219 13.81 -25.42 -0.24
CA MET A 219 15.27 -25.48 -0.42
C MET A 219 15.84 -26.84 -0.03
N GLN A 220 15.38 -27.45 1.06
CA GLN A 220 15.79 -28.79 1.47
C GLN A 220 15.40 -29.87 0.44
N LEU A 221 14.22 -29.76 -0.16
CA LEU A 221 13.79 -30.66 -1.23
C LEU A 221 14.67 -30.53 -2.47
N PHE A 222 15.04 -29.31 -2.87
CA PHE A 222 15.97 -29.10 -3.98
C PHE A 222 17.39 -29.59 -3.68
N SER A 223 17.89 -29.42 -2.46
CA SER A 223 19.20 -29.97 -2.04
C SER A 223 19.19 -31.50 -1.98
N THR A 224 18.08 -32.11 -1.58
CA THR A 224 17.93 -33.58 -1.53
C THR A 224 17.77 -34.17 -2.94
N SER A 225 17.03 -33.47 -3.82
CA SER A 225 16.86 -33.86 -5.23
C SER A 225 18.16 -33.69 -6.03
N ALA A 226 18.97 -32.67 -5.76
CA ALA A 226 20.26 -32.45 -6.42
C ALA A 226 21.35 -33.44 -5.97
N GLY A 227 21.17 -34.12 -4.83
CA GLY A 227 22.05 -35.19 -4.34
C GLY A 227 21.58 -36.62 -4.66
N GLY A 228 20.42 -36.78 -5.30
CA GLY A 228 19.76 -38.07 -5.51
C GLY A 228 20.08 -38.80 -6.82
N ASP A 229 20.70 -38.15 -7.80
CA ASP A 229 20.89 -38.72 -9.15
C ASP A 229 22.19 -39.54 -9.33
N THR A 230 22.86 -39.97 -8.25
CA THR A 230 24.14 -40.70 -8.36
C THR A 230 24.15 -42.13 -7.84
N HIS A 231 23.01 -42.80 -7.59
CA HIS A 231 23.04 -44.23 -7.28
C HIS A 231 21.75 -44.97 -7.64
N THR A 232 21.55 -45.36 -8.90
CA THR A 232 20.75 -46.56 -9.21
C THR A 232 21.17 -47.18 -10.56
N HIS A 233 22.25 -47.96 -10.59
CA HIS A 233 22.39 -49.12 -11.48
C HIS A 233 23.65 -49.95 -11.16
N SER A 234 23.55 -50.90 -10.22
CA SER A 234 24.30 -52.17 -10.23
C SER A 234 24.01 -52.97 -8.97
N ASN A 235 23.12 -53.96 -9.10
CA ASN A 235 23.33 -55.35 -8.70
C ASN A 235 21.98 -56.02 -8.53
N ASN A 236 21.54 -56.73 -9.57
CA ASN A 236 20.59 -57.81 -9.40
C ASN A 236 20.90 -58.88 -10.44
N ASN A 237 21.92 -59.68 -10.13
CA ASN A 237 22.20 -60.97 -10.74
C ASN A 237 22.99 -61.76 -9.70
N ASN A 238 22.28 -62.42 -8.79
CA ASN A 238 22.66 -63.70 -8.19
C ASN A 238 21.54 -64.13 -7.25
N ASN A 239 21.06 -65.36 -7.47
CA ASN A 239 20.18 -66.18 -6.64
C ASN A 239 18.76 -66.39 -7.20
N GLU A 240 18.72 -66.90 -8.43
CA GLU A 240 17.64 -67.77 -8.88
C GLU A 240 18.22 -69.19 -8.98
N ASN A 241 17.59 -70.16 -8.29
CA ASN A 241 17.84 -71.62 -8.29
C ASN A 241 18.55 -72.30 -7.10
N GLU A 242 18.23 -71.92 -5.85
CA GLU A 242 18.39 -72.82 -4.68
C GLU A 242 17.08 -73.04 -3.90
N ARG A 243 15.99 -73.36 -4.62
CA ARG A 243 14.83 -74.06 -4.03
C ARG A 243 14.38 -75.20 -4.93
N LYS A 244 15.23 -76.22 -5.04
CA LYS A 244 14.86 -77.62 -5.26
C LYS A 244 15.14 -78.37 -3.96
N LEU A 245 14.24 -79.28 -3.57
CA LEU A 245 14.27 -80.14 -2.37
C LEU A 245 13.98 -79.32 -1.09
N ASP A 246 12.85 -79.46 -0.38
CA ASP A 246 12.08 -80.65 -0.01
C ASP A 246 10.58 -80.33 0.22
#